data_AF-A0ABD6G3U4-F1
#
_entry.id   AF-A0ABD6G3U4-F1
#
_cell.length_a   1.000
_cell.length_b   1.000
_cell.length_c   1.000
_cell.angle_alpha   90.00
_cell.angle_beta   90.00
_cell.angle_gamma   90.00
#
_symmetry.space_group_name_H-M   'P 1'
#
loop_
_entity.id
_entity.type
_entity.pdbx_description
1 polymer ?
#
loop_
_entity_poly.entity_id
_entity_poly.type
_entity_poly.pdbx_seq_one_letter_code
_entity_poly.pdbx_strand_id
1 'polypeptide(L)'
;GLVAGVIIGQIAIDVGLFSPEVVLYSAVVAIFTFAIPTFELSVSIKYFRFIVLVLTALFGPSGFFIGFFLIFSYFCSLRPMQIPYMWPLVPFFPKAFLRVFIRFPMADDALRPYIVGAKQRKRT
;
A
#
# COMPACT_ATOMS: atom_id res chain seq x y z
N GLY A 1 12.59 -15.19 -25.21
CA GLY A 1 11.88 -14.70 -24.02
C GLY A 1 11.36 -13.29 -24.23
N LEU A 2 12.25 -12.29 -24.27
CA LEU A 2 11.88 -10.87 -24.36
C LEU A 2 11.11 -10.50 -25.63
N VAL A 3 11.59 -10.95 -26.81
CA VAL A 3 10.93 -10.69 -28.11
C VAL A 3 9.49 -11.22 -28.13
N ALA A 4 9.26 -12.42 -27.61
CA ALA A 4 7.91 -13.01 -27.54
C ALA A 4 6.97 -12.21 -26.63
N GLY A 5 7.45 -11.71 -25.48
CA GLY A 5 6.64 -10.92 -24.55
C GLY A 5 6.23 -9.56 -25.12
N VAL A 6 7.13 -8.88 -25.84
CA VAL A 6 6.81 -7.59 -26.50
C VAL A 6 5.80 -7.81 -27.64
N ILE A 7 5.98 -8.85 -28.45
CA ILE A 7 5.06 -9.17 -29.54
C ILE A 7 3.66 -9.48 -29.01
N ILE A 8 3.53 -10.26 -27.92
CA ILE A 8 2.22 -10.54 -27.30
C ILE A 8 1.59 -9.25 -26.77
N GLY A 9 2.38 -8.36 -26.15
CA GLY A 9 1.89 -7.07 -25.66
C GLY A 9 1.37 -6.18 -26.79
N GLN A 10 2.09 -6.13 -27.92
CA GLN A 10 1.67 -5.38 -29.12
C GLN A 10 0.39 -5.97 -29.71
N ILE A 11 0.31 -7.28 -29.92
CA ILE A 11 -0.89 -7.95 -30.44
C ILE A 11 -2.09 -7.72 -29.52
N ALA A 12 -1.91 -7.75 -28.20
CA ALA A 12 -3.00 -7.54 -27.25
C ALA A 12 -3.56 -6.11 -27.30
N ILE A 13 -2.75 -5.12 -27.68
CA ILE A 13 -3.19 -3.75 -27.93
C ILE A 13 -3.87 -3.66 -29.30
N ASP A 14 -3.27 -4.24 -30.35
CA ASP A 14 -3.78 -4.17 -31.73
C ASP A 14 -5.16 -4.83 -31.90
N VAL A 15 -5.41 -5.93 -31.17
CA VAL A 15 -6.71 -6.62 -31.15
C VAL A 15 -7.77 -5.86 -30.32
N GLY A 16 -7.38 -4.78 -29.62
CA GLY A 16 -8.28 -3.98 -28.79
C GLY A 16 -8.64 -4.64 -27.45
N LEU A 17 -7.87 -5.66 -27.04
CA LEU A 17 -8.04 -6.34 -25.75
C LEU A 17 -7.66 -5.43 -24.57
N PHE A 18 -6.64 -4.58 -24.76
CA PHE A 18 -6.21 -3.59 -23.78
C PHE A 18 -5.91 -2.23 -24.43
N SER A 19 -6.18 -1.14 -23.71
CA SER A 19 -5.71 0.19 -24.09
C SER A 19 -4.20 0.33 -23.79
N PRO A 20 -3.41 1.03 -24.64
CA PRO A 20 -1.99 1.31 -24.38
C PRO A 20 -1.74 1.92 -23.00
N GLU A 21 -2.66 2.76 -22.51
CA GLU A 21 -2.57 3.40 -21.20
C GLU A 21 -2.61 2.37 -20.06
N VAL A 22 -3.49 1.38 -20.15
CA VAL A 22 -3.62 0.32 -19.13
C VAL A 22 -2.38 -0.56 -19.09
N VAL A 23 -1.81 -0.89 -20.25
CA VAL A 23 -0.57 -1.66 -20.35
C VAL A 23 0.60 -0.89 -19.72
N LEU A 24 0.69 0.41 -20.00
CA LEU A 24 1.72 1.28 -19.41
C LEU A 24 1.61 1.32 -17.88
N TYR A 25 0.41 1.55 -17.33
CA TYR A 25 0.22 1.56 -15.87
C TYR A 25 0.53 0.20 -15.23
N SER A 26 0.16 -0.90 -15.88
CA SER A 26 0.45 -2.26 -15.41
C SER A 26 1.97 -2.52 -15.35
N ALA A 27 2.73 -2.09 -16.36
CA ALA A 27 4.19 -2.22 -16.37
C ALA A 27 4.85 -1.43 -15.23
N VAL A 28 4.40 -0.20 -14.98
CA VAL A 28 4.88 0.64 -13.87
C VAL A 28 4.60 -0.03 -12.52
N VAL A 29 3.38 -0.53 -12.31
CA VAL A 29 2.99 -1.24 -11.08
C VAL A 29 3.79 -2.55 -10.91
N ALA A 30 4.10 -3.26 -12.00
CA ALA A 30 4.94 -4.45 -11.96
C ALA A 30 6.36 -4.13 -11.45
N ILE A 31 6.96 -3.02 -11.91
CA ILE A 31 8.26 -2.56 -11.41
C ILE A 31 8.18 -2.20 -9.92
N PHE A 32 7.15 -1.46 -9.49
CA PHE A 32 6.97 -1.10 -8.08
C PHE A 32 6.78 -2.31 -7.15
N THR A 33 6.31 -3.44 -7.67
CA THR A 33 6.15 -4.65 -6.85
C THR A 33 7.50 -5.19 -6.34
N PHE A 34 8.62 -4.87 -7.01
CA PHE A 34 9.97 -5.20 -6.56
C PHE A 34 10.50 -4.30 -5.42
N ALA A 35 9.85 -3.17 -5.14
CA ALA A 35 10.22 -2.31 -4.02
C ALA A 35 9.78 -2.88 -2.66
N ILE A 36 8.91 -3.90 -2.65
CA ILE A 36 8.38 -4.51 -1.43
C ILE A 36 9.37 -5.60 -0.96
N PRO A 37 10.07 -5.42 0.17
CA PRO A 37 11.12 -6.36 0.59
C PRO A 37 10.56 -7.68 1.14
N THR A 38 9.30 -7.68 1.59
CA THR A 38 8.65 -8.83 2.23
C THR A 38 7.73 -9.57 1.25
N PHE A 39 8.00 -10.86 1.02
CA PHE A 39 7.24 -11.70 0.09
C PHE A 39 5.76 -11.84 0.49
N GLU A 40 5.48 -12.12 1.76
CA GLU A 40 4.11 -12.28 2.25
C GLU A 40 3.25 -11.05 1.97
N LEU A 41 3.80 -9.85 2.23
CA LEU A 41 3.11 -8.59 1.94
C LEU A 41 2.86 -8.39 0.44
N SER A 42 3.84 -8.74 -0.41
CA SER A 42 3.68 -8.66 -1.87
C SER A 42 2.54 -9.55 -2.35
N VAL A 43 2.42 -10.76 -1.80
CA VAL A 43 1.31 -11.68 -2.08
C VAL A 43 -0.02 -11.13 -1.56
N SER A 44 -0.07 -10.61 -0.33
CA SER A 44 -1.28 -9.99 0.23
C SER A 44 -1.80 -8.83 -0.61
N ILE A 45 -0.92 -7.94 -1.09
CA ILE A 45 -1.29 -6.81 -1.94
C ILE A 45 -1.90 -7.26 -3.26
N LYS A 46 -1.42 -8.37 -3.84
CA LYS A 46 -2.02 -8.97 -5.05
C LYS A 46 -3.45 -9.43 -4.78
N TYR A 47 -3.71 -10.08 -3.65
CA TYR A 47 -5.07 -10.49 -3.28
C TYR A 47 -6.02 -9.30 -3.10
N PHE A 48 -5.60 -8.24 -2.41
CA PHE A 48 -6.40 -7.02 -2.29
C PHE A 48 -6.71 -6.39 -3.65
N ARG A 49 -5.74 -6.39 -4.57
CA ARG A 49 -5.95 -5.91 -5.95
C ARG A 49 -6.96 -6.74 -6.71
N PHE A 50 -6.91 -8.07 -6.59
CA PHE A 50 -7.90 -8.97 -7.20
C PHE A 50 -9.31 -8.72 -6.66
N ILE A 51 -9.45 -8.49 -5.36
CA ILE A 51 -10.76 -8.15 -4.74
C ILE A 51 -11.33 -6.88 -5.38
N VAL A 52 -10.55 -5.79 -5.44
CA VAL A 52 -11.03 -4.54 -6.06
C VAL A 52 -11.36 -4.73 -7.53
N LEU A 53 -10.57 -5.51 -8.27
CA LEU A 53 -10.80 -5.78 -9.69
C LEU A 53 -12.12 -6.53 -9.90
N VAL A 54 -12.40 -7.56 -9.10
CA VAL A 54 -13.67 -8.30 -9.16
C VAL A 54 -14.87 -7.41 -8.80
N LEU A 55 -14.76 -6.59 -7.75
CA LEU A 55 -15.84 -5.64 -7.40
C LEU A 55 -16.07 -4.61 -8.51
N THR A 56 -15.00 -4.12 -9.13
CA THR A 56 -15.08 -3.15 -10.24
C THR A 56 -15.68 -3.79 -11.49
N ALA A 57 -15.38 -5.06 -11.76
CA ALA A 57 -15.95 -5.79 -12.89
C ALA A 57 -17.47 -6.00 -12.75
N LEU A 58 -17.98 -6.18 -11.52
CA LEU A 58 -19.41 -6.40 -11.26
C LEU A 58 -20.22 -5.09 -11.19
N PHE A 59 -19.68 -4.07 -10.53
CA PHE A 59 -20.41 -2.82 -10.23
C PHE A 59 -19.89 -1.58 -10.98
N GLY A 60 -18.92 -1.77 -11.89
CA GLY A 60 -18.28 -0.69 -12.62
C GLY A 60 -17.48 0.27 -11.71
N PRO A 61 -17.42 1.57 -12.05
CA PRO A 61 -16.66 2.57 -11.29
C PRO A 61 -17.07 2.67 -9.82
N SER A 62 -18.36 2.48 -9.51
CA SER A 62 -18.86 2.51 -8.13
C SER A 62 -18.27 1.37 -7.28
N GLY A 63 -18.05 0.20 -7.88
CA GLY A 63 -17.42 -0.95 -7.23
C GLY A 63 -15.98 -0.69 -6.80
N PHE A 64 -15.24 0.11 -7.59
CA PHE A 64 -13.88 0.53 -7.25
C PHE A 64 -13.85 1.35 -5.96
N PHE A 65 -14.69 2.39 -5.86
CA PHE A 65 -14.73 3.25 -4.68
C PHE A 65 -15.17 2.49 -3.42
N ILE A 66 -16.19 1.64 -3.54
CA ILE A 66 -16.68 0.81 -2.43
C ILE A 66 -15.61 -0.18 -1.98
N GLY A 67 -14.98 -0.90 -2.92
CA GLY A 67 -13.91 -1.85 -2.61
C GLY A 67 -12.70 -1.18 -1.99
N PHE A 68 -12.30 -0.02 -2.50
CA PHE A 68 -11.21 0.78 -1.94
C PHE A 68 -11.53 1.25 -0.52
N PHE A 69 -12.73 1.77 -0.29
CA PHE A 69 -13.17 2.23 1.03
C PHE A 69 -13.23 1.09 2.05
N LEU A 70 -13.75 -0.08 1.66
CA LEU A 70 -13.78 -1.27 2.52
C LEU A 70 -12.37 -1.70 2.94
N ILE A 71 -11.45 -1.77 1.98
CA ILE A 71 -10.05 -2.12 2.27
C ILE A 71 -9.41 -1.07 3.17
N PHE A 72 -9.63 0.21 2.90
CA PHE A 72 -9.12 1.31 3.73
C PHE A 72 -9.64 1.21 5.18
N SER A 73 -10.94 0.99 5.35
CA SER A 73 -11.55 0.79 6.67
C SER A 73 -10.99 -0.44 7.38
N TYR A 74 -10.72 -1.52 6.65
CA TYR A 74 -10.09 -2.72 7.19
C TYR A 74 -8.68 -2.41 7.74
N PHE A 75 -7.85 -1.67 6.99
CA PHE A 75 -6.53 -1.24 7.46
C PHE A 75 -6.59 -0.35 8.70
N CYS A 76 -7.57 0.56 8.80
CA CYS A 76 -7.79 1.37 10.00
C CYS A 76 -8.10 0.51 11.25
N SER A 77 -8.82 -0.60 11.07
CA SER A 77 -9.21 -1.50 12.16
C SER A 77 -8.12 -2.50 12.55
N LEU A 78 -7.09 -2.69 11.72
CA LEU A 78 -6.02 -3.65 12.00
C LEU A 78 -5.18 -3.21 13.21
N ARG A 79 -5.12 -4.08 14.22
CA ARG A 79 -4.33 -3.86 15.45
C ARG A 79 -3.42 -5.08 15.75
N PRO A 80 -2.29 -5.24 15.03
CA PRO A 80 -1.43 -6.43 15.16
C PRO A 80 -0.80 -6.59 16.55
N MET A 81 -0.52 -5.48 17.26
CA MET A 81 0.11 -5.48 18.59
C MET A 81 -0.56 -4.44 19.51
N GLN A 82 -1.90 -4.38 19.55
CA GLN A 82 -2.68 -3.36 20.27
C GLN A 82 -2.44 -1.91 19.80
N ILE A 83 -1.67 -1.73 18.73
CA ILE A 83 -1.35 -0.46 18.09
C ILE A 83 -1.99 -0.47 16.70
N PRO A 84 -2.72 0.60 16.29
CA PRO A 84 -3.28 0.70 14.95
C PRO A 84 -2.18 0.61 13.88
N TYR A 85 -2.40 -0.21 12.85
CA TYR A 85 -1.46 -0.37 11.74
C TYR A 85 -1.17 0.96 11.02
N MET A 86 -2.14 1.87 11.01
CA MET A 86 -2.03 3.20 10.41
C MET A 86 -1.38 4.27 11.30
N TRP A 87 -0.78 3.91 12.43
CA TRP A 87 -0.02 4.87 13.23
C TRP A 87 1.24 5.30 12.46
N PRO A 88 1.52 6.62 12.25
CA PRO A 88 1.00 7.82 12.92
C PRO A 88 -0.02 8.65 12.11
N LEU A 89 -0.59 8.11 11.03
CA LEU A 89 -1.69 8.74 10.27
C LEU A 89 -3.01 8.70 11.06
N VAL A 90 -3.32 7.58 11.72
CA VAL A 90 -4.52 7.39 12.53
C VAL A 90 -4.13 6.68 13.83
N PRO A 91 -4.19 7.32 15.02
CA PRO A 91 -4.48 8.73 15.31
C PRO A 91 -3.34 9.67 14.84
N PHE A 92 -3.71 10.81 14.24
CA PHE A 92 -2.76 11.73 13.60
C PHE A 92 -1.80 12.36 14.61
N PHE A 93 -0.49 12.15 14.44
CA PHE A 93 0.56 12.74 15.30
C PHE A 93 1.67 13.38 14.46
N PRO A 94 1.64 14.71 14.21
CA PRO A 94 2.52 15.36 13.23
C PRO A 94 4.01 15.26 13.60
N LYS A 95 4.35 15.29 14.89
CA LYS A 95 5.73 15.14 15.38
C LYS A 95 6.32 13.74 15.18
N ALA A 96 5.49 12.70 15.09
CA ALA A 96 5.93 11.34 14.79
C ALA A 96 5.93 11.11 13.28
N PHE A 97 4.94 11.67 12.57
CA PHE A 97 4.87 11.65 11.12
C PHE A 97 6.11 12.27 10.45
N LEU A 98 6.55 13.45 10.92
CA LEU A 98 7.78 14.08 10.42
C LEU A 98 9.04 13.25 10.69
N ARG A 99 9.08 12.42 11.74
CA ARG A 99 10.20 11.49 12.00
C ARG A 99 10.19 10.25 11.11
N VAL A 100 9.02 9.87 10.59
CA VAL A 100 8.89 8.78 9.61
C VAL A 100 9.32 9.26 8.22
N PHE A 101 8.90 10.47 7.83
CA PHE A 101 9.28 11.07 6.55
C PHE A 101 10.76 11.50 6.51
N ILE A 102 11.26 12.10 7.59
CA ILE A 102 12.65 12.52 7.72
C ILE A 102 13.25 11.73 8.88
N ARG A 103 14.14 10.80 8.55
CA ARG A 103 14.80 9.96 9.55
C ARG A 103 15.80 10.79 10.36
N PHE A 104 15.34 11.37 11.46
CA PHE A 104 16.22 12.04 12.43
C PHE A 104 17.04 11.02 13.23
N PRO A 105 18.31 11.32 13.59
CA PRO A 105 19.09 10.47 14.48
C PRO A 105 18.41 10.36 15.85
N MET A 106 18.44 9.16 16.42
CA MET A 106 17.81 8.87 17.71
C MET A 106 18.70 9.42 18.84
N ALA A 107 18.57 10.70 19.14
CA ALA A 107 19.28 11.34 20.25
C ALA A 107 18.76 10.83 21.62
N ASP A 108 19.60 10.89 22.64
CA ASP A 108 19.29 10.38 24.00
C ASP A 108 18.05 11.04 24.64
N ASP A 109 17.71 12.27 24.23
CA ASP A 109 16.52 13.01 24.69
C ASP A 109 15.22 12.70 23.90
N ALA A 110 15.23 11.69 23.02
CA ALA A 110 14.05 11.32 22.26
C ALA A 110 12.93 10.76 23.17
N LEU A 111 11.85 11.54 23.30
CA LEU A 111 10.62 11.12 24.00
C LEU A 111 10.08 9.81 23.42
N ARG A 112 9.77 8.86 24.30
CA ARG A 112 9.10 7.61 23.92
C ARG A 112 7.73 7.93 23.27
N PRO A 113 7.37 7.29 22.15
CA PRO A 113 6.05 7.46 21.55
C PRO A 113 4.94 7.22 22.57
N TYR A 114 3.88 8.04 22.54
CA TYR A 114 2.75 7.90 23.47
C TYR A 114 2.14 6.50 23.45
N ILE A 115 2.19 5.87 22.28
CA ILE A 115 1.44 4.66 21.98
C ILE A 115 1.96 3.42 22.69
N VAL A 116 3.17 3.49 23.27
CA VAL A 116 3.78 2.38 24.04
C VAL A 116 3.26 2.34 25.49
N GLY A 117 2.42 3.29 25.91
CA GLY A 117 1.85 3.31 27.27
C GLY A 117 2.89 3.42 28.39
N ALA A 118 4.11 3.91 28.09
CA ALA A 118 5.21 3.94 29.04
C ALA A 118 4.91 4.93 30.19
N LYS A 119 5.04 4.47 31.44
CA LYS A 119 4.86 5.26 32.68
C LYS A 119 5.76 6.52 32.71
N GLN A 120 6.93 6.46 32.07
CA GLN A 120 7.89 7.56 31.94
C GLN A 120 8.29 7.74 30.48
N ARG A 121 8.03 8.94 29.94
CA ARG A 121 8.25 9.30 28.52
C ARG A 121 9.66 9.79 28.22
N LYS A 122 10.33 10.39 29.19
CA LYS A 122 11.75 10.72 29.10
C LYS A 122 12.57 9.44 29.29
N ARG A 123 13.68 9.34 28.56
CA ARG A 123 14.63 8.22 28.68
C ARG A 123 15.57 8.36 29.88
N THR A 124 15.48 9.48 30.62
CA THR A 124 16.12 9.75 31.92
C THR A 124 15.22 9.34 33.07
#